data_AF-A0A7S2K7Q4-F1
#
_entry.id   AF-A0A7S2K7Q4-F1
#
_cell.length_a   1.000
_cell.length_b   1.000
_cell.length_c   1.000
_cell.angle_alpha   90.00
_cell.angle_beta   90.00
_cell.angle_gamma   90.00
#
_symmetry.space_group_name_H-M   'P 1'
#
loop_
_entity.id
_entity.type
_entity.pdbx_description
1 polymer ?
#
loop_
_entity_poly.entity_id
_entity_poly.type
_entity_poly.pdbx_seq_one_letter_code
_entity_poly.pdbx_strand_id
1 'polypeptide(L)'
;QRRAPSAAAPSRSGNSAGKLALTMEGGGFKSLTAFAGLTAGLLLSVEYPKSASLTELFKGVDMISSNSGGTWFAASLAYSEKFETVILNMTKNINESANILYDQILKPFIGNLSEPSNATPAANNGTNGTNG
;
A
#
# COMPACT_ATOMS: atom_id res chain seq x y z
N GLN A 1 8.21 -47.65 -14.77
CA GLN A 1 7.95 -46.30 -14.22
C GLN A 1 6.45 -46.15 -14.00
N ARG A 2 5.97 -46.16 -12.74
CA ARG A 2 4.54 -46.01 -12.41
C ARG A 2 4.24 -44.51 -12.25
N ARG A 3 3.39 -43.95 -13.10
CA ARG A 3 2.82 -42.60 -12.91
C ARG A 3 1.83 -42.66 -11.75
N ALA A 4 2.01 -41.80 -10.75
CA ALA A 4 1.02 -41.58 -9.71
C ALA A 4 -0.27 -41.01 -10.33
N PRO A 5 -1.46 -41.39 -9.85
CA PRO A 5 -2.71 -40.77 -10.28
C PRO A 5 -2.72 -39.30 -9.83
N SER A 6 -3.02 -38.41 -10.77
CA SER A 6 -3.31 -37.00 -10.51
C SER A 6 -4.46 -36.93 -9.50
N ALA A 7 -4.18 -36.44 -8.30
CA ALA A 7 -5.23 -36.17 -7.32
C ALA A 7 -6.22 -35.17 -7.95
N ALA A 8 -7.44 -35.63 -8.19
CA ALA A 8 -8.53 -34.77 -8.61
C ALA A 8 -8.72 -33.69 -7.54
N ALA A 9 -8.76 -32.42 -7.97
CA ALA A 9 -9.08 -31.32 -7.08
C ALA A 9 -10.44 -31.60 -6.41
N PRO A 10 -10.56 -31.42 -5.09
CA PRO A 10 -11.79 -31.74 -4.38
C PRO A 10 -12.94 -30.87 -4.93
N SER A 11 -13.99 -31.53 -5.42
CA SER A 11 -15.23 -30.86 -5.81
C SER A 11 -15.83 -30.20 -4.57
N ARG A 12 -15.86 -28.86 -4.54
CA ARG A 12 -16.52 -28.09 -3.47
C ARG A 12 -18.04 -28.28 -3.55
N SER A 13 -18.53 -29.37 -2.98
CA SER A 13 -19.92 -29.56 -2.62
C SER A 13 -20.10 -29.10 -1.17
N GLY A 14 -20.73 -27.95 -0.97
CA GLY A 14 -21.03 -27.39 0.34
C GLY A 14 -21.07 -25.87 0.32
N ASN A 15 -22.27 -25.30 0.41
CA ASN A 15 -22.53 -23.87 0.47
C ASN A 15 -22.17 -23.28 1.85
N SER A 16 -20.89 -23.34 2.20
CA SER A 16 -20.27 -22.44 3.17
C SER A 16 -19.30 -21.60 2.36
N ALA A 17 -19.70 -20.38 2.01
CA ALA A 17 -18.83 -19.42 1.35
C ALA A 17 -17.57 -19.27 2.22
N GLY A 18 -16.47 -19.89 1.79
CA GLY A 18 -15.22 -19.85 2.53
C GLY A 18 -14.74 -18.40 2.62
N LYS A 19 -14.29 -17.98 3.80
CA LYS A 19 -13.75 -16.63 3.96
C LYS A 19 -12.44 -16.48 3.21
N LEU A 20 -12.29 -15.44 2.40
CA LEU A 20 -11.05 -15.15 1.69
C LEU A 20 -10.19 -14.21 2.54
N ALA A 21 -8.95 -14.62 2.81
CA ALA A 21 -7.97 -13.80 3.50
C ALA A 21 -6.84 -13.40 2.55
N LEU A 22 -6.53 -12.10 2.50
CA LEU A 22 -5.38 -11.54 1.80
C LEU A 22 -4.23 -11.34 2.79
N THR A 23 -3.07 -11.94 2.52
CA THR A 23 -1.88 -11.82 3.35
C THR A 23 -0.78 -11.05 2.62
N MET A 24 -0.25 -10.00 3.25
CA MET A 24 0.75 -9.11 2.65
C MET A 24 2.03 -9.06 3.50
N GLU A 25 3.10 -9.62 2.94
CA GLU A 25 4.41 -9.69 3.61
C GLU A 25 5.11 -8.33 3.67
N GLY A 26 5.83 -8.10 4.76
CA GLY A 26 6.68 -6.94 4.99
C GLY A 26 7.90 -6.86 4.08
N GLY A 27 8.47 -5.67 4.00
CA GLY A 27 9.67 -5.39 3.22
C GLY A 27 9.94 -3.91 3.02
N GLY A 28 9.51 -3.07 3.98
CA GLY A 28 9.55 -1.60 3.88
C GLY A 28 8.92 -1.09 2.58
N PHE A 29 9.57 -0.09 1.97
CA PHE A 29 9.11 0.50 0.70
C PHE A 29 9.09 -0.47 -0.48
N LYS A 30 9.91 -1.54 -0.47
CA LYS A 30 9.90 -2.54 -1.53
C LYS A 30 8.57 -3.31 -1.56
N SER A 31 8.09 -3.73 -0.38
CA SER A 31 6.79 -4.40 -0.26
C SER A 31 5.65 -3.46 -0.64
N LEU A 32 5.67 -2.22 -0.13
CA LEU A 32 4.66 -1.22 -0.48
C LEU A 32 4.57 -0.96 -1.98
N THR A 33 5.71 -0.76 -2.64
CA THR A 33 5.76 -0.50 -4.10
C THR A 33 5.33 -1.70 -4.91
N ALA A 34 5.72 -2.92 -4.52
CA ALA A 34 5.30 -4.15 -5.17
C ALA A 34 3.78 -4.34 -5.11
N PHE A 35 3.16 -4.17 -3.93
CA PHE A 35 1.71 -4.32 -3.79
C PHE A 35 0.93 -3.19 -4.47
N ALA A 36 1.44 -1.96 -4.47
CA ALA A 36 0.86 -0.85 -5.23
C ALA A 36 0.85 -1.12 -6.74
N GLY A 37 1.98 -1.57 -7.29
CA GLY A 37 2.10 -1.93 -8.70
C GLY A 37 1.21 -3.13 -9.07
N LEU A 38 1.18 -4.17 -8.23
CA LEU A 38 0.33 -5.34 -8.44
C LEU A 38 -1.15 -4.96 -8.42
N THR A 39 -1.57 -4.11 -7.49
CA THR A 39 -2.96 -3.61 -7.39
C THR A 39 -3.34 -2.80 -8.62
N ALA A 40 -2.49 -1.86 -9.06
CA ALA A 40 -2.72 -1.07 -10.26
C ALA A 40 -2.78 -1.95 -11.53
N GLY A 41 -1.91 -2.95 -11.63
CA GLY A 41 -1.91 -3.91 -12.74
C GLY A 41 -3.17 -4.80 -12.75
N LEU A 42 -3.63 -5.27 -11.59
CA LEU A 42 -4.86 -6.04 -11.48
C LEU A 42 -6.10 -5.21 -11.83
N LEU A 43 -6.15 -3.93 -11.46
CA LEU A 43 -7.25 -3.04 -11.84
C LEU A 43 -7.43 -2.92 -13.36
N LEU A 44 -6.36 -3.03 -14.15
CA LEU A 44 -6.46 -3.07 -15.62
C LEU A 44 -7.22 -4.30 -16.11
N SER A 45 -7.13 -5.42 -15.39
CA SER A 45 -7.75 -6.69 -15.76
C SER A 45 -9.21 -6.80 -15.33
N VAL A 46 -9.61 -6.09 -14.27
CA VAL A 46 -10.94 -6.24 -13.65
C VAL A 46 -12.03 -5.50 -14.43
N GLU A 47 -11.73 -4.39 -15.13
CA GLU A 47 -12.60 -3.80 -16.17
C GLU A 47 -11.96 -2.53 -16.74
N TYR A 48 -11.56 -2.57 -18.01
CA TYR A 48 -11.16 -1.38 -18.78
C TYR A 48 -12.39 -0.88 -19.58
N PRO A 49 -12.78 0.42 -19.62
CA PRO A 49 -12.35 1.59 -18.87
C PRO A 49 -13.53 2.40 -18.28
N LYS A 50 -14.57 1.79 -17.69
CA LYS A 50 -15.74 2.56 -17.19
C LYS A 50 -15.71 2.88 -15.69
N SER A 51 -15.00 2.10 -14.87
CA SER A 51 -14.90 2.37 -13.43
C SER A 51 -13.94 1.42 -12.71
N ALA A 52 -12.62 1.58 -12.90
CA ALA A 52 -11.64 0.90 -12.05
C ALA A 52 -11.93 1.24 -10.58
N SER A 53 -12.22 0.23 -9.77
CA SER A 53 -12.67 0.37 -8.38
C SER A 53 -11.92 -0.61 -7.49
N LEU A 54 -11.25 -0.09 -6.46
CA LEU A 54 -10.60 -0.93 -5.46
C LEU A 54 -11.61 -1.77 -4.70
N THR A 55 -12.82 -1.24 -4.47
CA THR A 55 -13.92 -1.98 -3.83
C THR A 55 -14.30 -3.23 -4.62
N GLU A 56 -14.37 -3.15 -5.95
CA GLU A 56 -14.66 -4.33 -6.78
C GLU A 56 -13.44 -5.26 -6.85
N LEU A 57 -12.21 -4.73 -6.90
CA LEU A 57 -11.00 -5.55 -6.87
C LEU A 57 -10.88 -6.39 -5.60
N PHE A 58 -11.22 -5.83 -4.44
CA PHE A 58 -11.14 -6.50 -3.14
C PHE A 58 -12.48 -7.10 -2.70
N LYS A 59 -13.46 -7.16 -3.60
CA LYS A 59 -14.78 -7.72 -3.30
C LYS A 59 -14.67 -9.19 -2.90
N GLY A 60 -15.22 -9.51 -1.74
CA GLY A 60 -15.17 -10.85 -1.17
C GLY A 60 -13.89 -11.15 -0.40
N VAL A 61 -12.95 -10.21 -0.23
CA VAL A 61 -11.88 -10.32 0.76
C VAL A 61 -12.45 -9.99 2.14
N ASP A 62 -12.54 -10.99 3.01
CA ASP A 62 -13.09 -10.85 4.35
C ASP A 62 -12.05 -10.39 5.37
N MET A 63 -10.77 -10.66 5.11
CA MET A 63 -9.69 -10.40 6.05
C MET A 63 -8.42 -9.98 5.33
N ILE A 64 -7.76 -8.96 5.86
CA ILE A 64 -6.43 -8.53 5.44
C ILE A 64 -5.47 -8.73 6.61
N SER A 65 -4.42 -9.52 6.41
CA SER A 65 -3.31 -9.68 7.36
C SER A 65 -2.04 -9.11 6.74
N SER A 66 -1.28 -8.33 7.50
CA SER A 66 -0.06 -7.71 6.99
C SER A 66 0.95 -7.44 8.10
N ASN A 67 2.23 -7.34 7.75
CA ASN A 67 3.29 -6.91 8.67
C ASN A 67 4.25 -5.90 8.02
N SER A 68 4.91 -5.08 8.84
CA SER A 68 5.96 -4.12 8.44
C SER A 68 5.53 -3.26 7.22
N GLY A 69 6.29 -3.26 6.11
CA GLY A 69 5.98 -2.51 4.89
C GLY A 69 4.64 -2.88 4.23
N GLY A 70 4.19 -4.13 4.38
CA GLY A 70 2.87 -4.56 3.92
C GLY A 70 1.75 -3.89 4.69
N THR A 71 1.97 -3.56 5.97
CA THR A 71 1.03 -2.79 6.80
C THR A 71 0.89 -1.36 6.32
N TRP A 72 1.98 -0.74 5.83
CA TRP A 72 1.89 0.60 5.25
C TRP A 72 1.00 0.63 4.02
N PHE A 73 1.10 -0.38 3.14
CA PHE A 73 0.19 -0.52 2.01
C PHE A 73 -1.25 -0.81 2.48
N ALA A 74 -1.45 -1.81 3.35
CA ALA A 74 -2.77 -2.19 3.85
C ALA A 74 -3.54 -1.03 4.48
N ALA A 75 -2.86 -0.27 5.35
CA ALA A 75 -3.45 0.86 6.05
C ALA A 75 -3.71 2.03 5.10
N SER A 76 -2.80 2.29 4.15
CA SER A 76 -3.00 3.35 3.16
C SER A 76 -4.19 3.03 2.26
N LEU A 77 -4.33 1.77 1.85
CA LEU A 77 -5.47 1.29 1.06
C LEU A 77 -6.79 1.41 1.82
N ALA A 78 -6.81 1.08 3.12
CA ALA A 78 -8.03 1.07 3.92
C ALA A 78 -8.50 2.47 4.38
N TYR A 79 -7.57 3.42 4.54
CA TYR A 79 -7.85 4.68 5.23
C TYR A 79 -7.42 5.96 4.49
N SER A 80 -6.81 5.87 3.30
CA SER A 80 -6.34 7.05 2.58
C SER A 80 -6.95 7.17 1.18
N GLU A 81 -7.92 8.09 1.04
CA GLU A 81 -8.49 8.48 -0.25
C GLU A 81 -7.44 9.01 -1.23
N LYS A 82 -6.41 9.70 -0.70
CA LYS A 82 -5.25 10.14 -1.50
C LYS A 82 -4.51 8.93 -2.10
N PHE A 83 -4.27 7.90 -1.29
CA PHE A 83 -3.57 6.70 -1.77
C PHE A 83 -4.40 5.93 -2.80
N GLU A 84 -5.70 5.80 -2.58
CA GLU A 84 -6.62 5.26 -3.60
C GLU A 84 -6.51 6.02 -4.92
N THR A 85 -6.55 7.35 -4.87
CA THR A 85 -6.41 8.21 -6.07
C THR A 85 -5.08 7.97 -6.78
N VAL A 86 -3.99 7.78 -6.03
CA VAL A 86 -2.67 7.42 -6.58
C VAL A 86 -2.73 6.10 -7.33
N ILE A 87 -3.29 5.04 -6.74
CA ILE A 87 -3.40 3.72 -7.37
C ILE A 87 -4.27 3.78 -8.64
N LEU A 88 -5.38 4.51 -8.60
CA LEU A 88 -6.24 4.71 -9.78
C LEU A 88 -5.50 5.49 -10.88
N ASN A 89 -4.69 6.48 -10.52
CA ASN A 89 -3.87 7.23 -11.49
C ASN A 89 -2.72 6.39 -12.06
N MET A 90 -2.11 5.52 -11.25
CA MET A 90 -1.14 4.51 -11.72
C MET A 90 -1.77 3.57 -12.75
N THR A 91 -3.03 3.18 -12.52
CA THR A 91 -3.79 2.32 -13.45
C THR A 91 -4.05 3.05 -14.78
N LYS A 92 -4.48 4.32 -14.73
CA LYS A 92 -4.74 5.13 -15.94
C LYS A 92 -3.48 5.41 -16.76
N ASN A 93 -2.34 5.57 -16.10
CA ASN A 93 -1.06 5.94 -16.71
C ASN A 93 0.01 4.89 -16.40
N ILE A 94 -0.20 3.65 -16.86
CA ILE A 94 0.63 2.50 -16.46
C ILE A 94 2.13 2.69 -16.74
N ASN A 95 2.48 3.35 -17.85
CA ASN A 95 3.86 3.64 -18.23
C ASN A 95 4.56 4.63 -17.28
N GLU A 96 3.79 5.47 -16.59
CA GLU A 96 4.30 6.44 -15.60
C GLU A 96 4.01 6.03 -14.16
N SER A 97 3.42 4.85 -13.93
CA SER A 97 2.98 4.39 -12.61
C SER A 97 4.07 4.44 -11.55
N ALA A 98 5.32 4.11 -11.92
CA ALA A 98 6.48 4.20 -11.03
C ALA A 98 6.75 5.64 -10.57
N ASN A 99 6.71 6.60 -11.50
CA ASN A 99 6.92 8.02 -11.20
C ASN A 99 5.79 8.58 -10.34
N ILE A 100 4.53 8.22 -10.67
CA ILE A 100 3.35 8.63 -9.91
C ILE A 100 3.46 8.19 -8.45
N LEU A 101 3.79 6.93 -8.20
CA LEU A 101 3.96 6.42 -6.84
C LEU A 101 5.14 7.08 -6.12
N TYR A 102 6.27 7.23 -6.81
CA TYR A 102 7.46 7.84 -6.26
C TYR A 102 7.20 9.29 -5.83
N ASP A 103 6.69 10.13 -6.73
CA ASP A 103 6.53 11.56 -6.49
C ASP A 103 5.44 11.86 -5.46
N GLN A 104 4.34 11.08 -5.45
CA GLN A 104 3.18 11.41 -4.61
C GLN A 104 3.23 10.77 -3.22
N ILE A 105 3.95 9.65 -3.06
CA ILE A 105 4.01 8.88 -1.81
C ILE A 105 5.43 8.80 -1.24
N LEU A 106 6.41 8.32 -2.02
CA LEU A 106 7.75 8.02 -1.50
C LEU A 106 8.58 9.28 -1.24
N LYS A 107 8.65 10.18 -2.22
CA LYS A 107 9.47 11.39 -2.16
C LYS A 107 9.08 12.32 -1.00
N PRO A 108 7.78 12.58 -0.71
CA PRO A 108 7.40 13.36 0.47
C PRO A 108 7.84 12.70 1.77
N PHE A 109 7.72 11.38 1.86
CA PHE A 109 8.13 10.65 3.06
C PHE A 109 9.65 10.72 3.28
N ILE A 110 10.44 10.45 2.23
CA ILE A 110 11.91 10.49 2.30
C ILE A 110 12.41 11.92 2.53
N GLY A 111 11.80 12.92 1.88
CA GLY A 111 12.12 14.33 2.07
C GLY A 111 11.94 14.75 3.53
N ASN A 112 10.84 14.36 4.16
CA ASN A 112 10.57 14.64 5.57
C ASN A 112 11.51 13.90 6.55
N LEU A 113 12.18 12.83 6.12
CA LEU A 113 13.22 12.17 6.91
C LEU A 113 14.59 12.86 6.77
N SER A 114 14.78 13.61 5.69
CA SER A 114 16.07 14.22 5.33
C SER A 114 16.23 15.63 5.92
N GLU A 115 15.14 16.29 6.28
CA GLU A 115 15.21 17.54 7.02
C GLU A 115 15.58 17.23 8.49
N PRO A 116 16.73 17.72 9.01
CA PRO A 116 17.00 17.62 10.43
C PRO A 116 15.86 18.31 11.16
N SER A 117 15.24 17.61 12.11
CA SER A 117 14.29 18.21 13.03
C SER A 117 14.93 19.49 13.56
N ASN A 118 14.36 20.66 13.24
CA ASN A 118 14.75 21.90 13.88
C ASN A 118 14.55 21.70 15.39
N ALA A 119 15.61 21.28 16.06
CA ALA A 119 15.73 21.36 17.50
C ALA A 119 15.48 22.83 17.83
N THR A 120 14.42 23.03 18.60
CA THR A 120 13.99 24.25 19.28
C THR A 120 15.12 25.28 19.40
N PRO A 121 14.95 26.55 18.97
CA PRO A 121 15.87 27.59 19.39
C PRO A 121 15.96 27.55 20.90
N ALA A 122 17.16 27.26 21.42
CA ALA A 122 17.43 27.25 22.84
C ALA A 122 16.89 28.55 23.44
N ALA A 123 16.10 28.42 24.51
CA ALA A 123 15.60 29.55 25.27
C ALA A 123 16.77 30.51 25.59
N ASN A 124 16.70 31.73 25.07
CA ASN A 124 17.51 32.83 25.59
C ASN A 124 17.00 33.13 27.00
N ASN A 125 17.58 32.44 27.97
CA ASN A 125 17.49 32.80 29.38
C ASN A 125 18.84 33.38 29.79
N GLY A 126 19.06 34.64 29.44
CA GLY A 126 20.20 35.45 29.87
C GLY A 126 19.74 36.62 30.74
N THR A 127 19.41 36.34 32.00
CA THR A 127 19.32 37.34 33.08
C THR A 127 20.72 37.68 33.62
N ASN A 128 21.07 38.97 33.60
CA ASN A 128 21.84 39.72 34.62
C ASN A 128 22.09 41.12 34.04
N GLY A 129 21.79 42.27 34.66
CA GLY A 129 21.82 42.60 36.07
C GLY A 129 22.70 43.85 36.23
N THR A 130 22.06 45.01 36.44
CA THR A 130 22.50 46.18 37.25
C THR A 130 23.86 46.87 37.06
N ASN A 131 23.81 48.20 36.87
CA ASN A 131 24.51 49.29 37.59
C ASN A 131 25.21 50.32 36.70
N GLY A 132 24.89 51.61 36.91
CA GLY A 132 25.59 52.78 36.37
C GLY A 132 24.67 53.93 36.05
#